data_AF-A0A803P7U3-F1
#
_entry.id   AF-A0A803P7U3-F1
#
_cell.length_a   1.000
_cell.length_b   1.000
_cell.length_c   1.000
_cell.angle_alpha   90.00
_cell.angle_beta   90.00
_cell.angle_gamma   90.00
#
_symmetry.space_group_name_H-M   'P 1'
#
loop_
_entity.id
_entity.type
_entity.pdbx_description
1 polymer ?
#
loop_
_entity_poly.entity_id
_entity_poly.type
_entity_poly.pdbx_seq_one_letter_code
_entity_poly.pdbx_strand_id
1 'polypeptide(L)'
;MFLWKLCRDIIPFGNRLQRIFGNDTRCAICGEADDLAQHLFFKCPLAKTVWFASRWALRSDSLRFDSPRNMMEWLLSPDFLQGTDEDDFGEFVRFGIYLFDALWTARNRAFHDHISPTWLWPWL
;
A
#
# COMPACT_ATOMS: atom_id res chain seq x y z
N MET A 1 -12.73 -6.70 3.49
CA MET A 1 -13.61 -6.43 2.32
C MET A 1 -12.99 -5.40 1.34
N PHE A 2 -11.65 -5.35 1.25
CA PHE A 2 -10.88 -4.34 0.52
C PHE A 2 -10.21 -4.89 -0.75
N LEU A 3 -9.67 -6.11 -0.70
CA LEU A 3 -9.00 -6.77 -1.84
C LEU A 3 -9.84 -6.85 -3.12
N TRP A 4 -11.13 -7.19 -3.01
CA TRP A 4 -11.99 -7.27 -4.20
C TRP A 4 -12.20 -5.91 -4.89
N LYS A 5 -12.15 -4.80 -4.12
CA LYS A 5 -12.21 -3.44 -4.67
C LYS A 5 -10.89 -3.07 -5.35
N LEU A 6 -9.77 -3.47 -4.76
CA LEU A 6 -8.43 -3.27 -5.33
C LEU A 6 -8.27 -4.05 -6.65
N CYS A 7 -8.67 -5.32 -6.67
CA CYS A 7 -8.63 -6.15 -7.89
C CYS A 7 -9.55 -5.64 -9.02
N ARG A 8 -10.60 -4.89 -8.68
CA ARG A 8 -11.51 -4.28 -9.67
C ARG A 8 -11.10 -2.88 -10.11
N ASP A 9 -9.99 -2.35 -9.60
CA ASP A 9 -9.55 -0.96 -9.84
C ASP A 9 -10.68 0.07 -9.58
N ILE A 10 -11.53 -0.20 -8.58
CA ILE A 10 -12.63 0.70 -8.19
C ILE A 10 -12.27 1.54 -6.96
N ILE A 11 -11.02 1.46 -6.52
CA ILE A 11 -10.54 2.25 -5.40
C ILE A 11 -10.27 3.68 -5.87
N PRO A 12 -10.91 4.70 -5.26
CA PRO A 12 -10.70 6.06 -5.66
C PRO A 12 -9.34 6.55 -5.13
N PHE A 13 -8.35 6.57 -6.01
CA PHE A 13 -7.04 7.19 -5.82
C PHE A 13 -7.00 8.56 -6.50
N GLY A 14 -6.19 9.48 -5.95
CA GLY A 14 -5.81 10.80 -6.49
C GLY A 14 -6.68 11.33 -7.61
N ASN A 15 -6.27 11.13 -8.86
CA ASN A 15 -6.92 11.67 -10.06
C ASN A 15 -8.44 11.36 -10.15
N ARG A 16 -8.92 10.22 -9.63
CA ARG A 16 -10.36 9.95 -9.53
C ARG A 16 -11.03 10.82 -8.47
N LEU A 17 -10.39 11.03 -7.32
CA LEU A 17 -10.88 11.91 -6.27
C LEU A 17 -10.82 13.38 -6.70
N GLN A 18 -9.76 13.83 -7.35
CA GLN A 18 -9.68 15.18 -7.91
C GLN A 18 -10.81 15.42 -8.93
N ARG A 19 -11.05 14.45 -9.83
CA ARG A 19 -12.13 14.57 -10.82
C ARG A 19 -13.54 14.59 -10.21
N ILE A 20 -13.74 13.95 -9.07
CA ILE A 20 -15.06 13.86 -8.40
C ILE A 20 -15.27 14.99 -7.38
N PHE A 21 -14.21 15.39 -6.66
CA PHE A 21 -14.30 16.27 -5.49
C PHE A 21 -13.42 17.53 -5.57
N GLY A 22 -12.54 17.66 -6.57
CA GLY A 22 -11.63 18.81 -6.72
C GLY A 22 -10.47 18.85 -5.71
N ASN A 23 -10.20 17.76 -5.00
CA ASN A 23 -9.16 17.69 -3.97
C ASN A 23 -7.73 17.67 -4.51
N ASP A 24 -6.78 17.96 -3.61
CA ASP A 24 -5.34 17.81 -3.84
C ASP A 24 -5.02 16.38 -4.33
N THR A 25 -4.14 16.28 -5.33
CA THR A 25 -3.70 15.02 -5.91
C THR A 25 -2.62 14.35 -5.08
N ARG A 26 -2.08 15.02 -4.06
CA ARG A 26 -1.04 14.49 -3.17
C ARG A 26 -1.57 13.43 -2.20
N CYS A 27 -0.69 12.49 -1.85
CA CYS A 27 -0.96 11.42 -0.91
C CYS A 27 -1.38 11.99 0.45
N ALA A 28 -2.58 11.64 0.91
CA ALA A 28 -3.11 12.12 2.18
C ALA A 28 -2.28 11.70 3.42
N ILE A 29 -1.41 10.68 3.29
CA ILE A 29 -0.52 10.25 4.39
C ILE A 29 0.72 11.12 4.46
N CYS A 30 1.49 11.21 3.37
CA CYS A 30 2.82 11.81 3.40
C CYS A 30 2.90 13.20 2.77
N GLY A 31 1.98 13.56 1.86
CA GLY A 31 2.00 14.85 1.15
C GLY A 31 3.09 15.03 0.09
N GLU A 32 3.99 14.05 -0.09
CA GLU A 32 5.22 14.20 -0.91
C GLU A 32 5.08 13.73 -2.37
N ALA A 33 4.06 12.93 -2.69
CA ALA A 33 3.86 12.39 -4.03
C ALA A 33 2.37 12.23 -4.35
N ASP A 34 2.05 11.94 -5.60
CA ASP A 34 0.67 11.71 -6.02
C ASP A 34 0.03 10.53 -5.26
N ASP A 35 -1.25 10.69 -4.94
CA ASP A 35 -2.07 9.70 -4.25
C ASP A 35 -2.46 8.57 -5.21
N LEU A 36 -1.50 7.68 -5.43
CA LEU A 36 -1.61 6.52 -6.31
C LEU A 36 -1.44 5.24 -5.51
N ALA A 37 -2.06 4.16 -5.98
CA ALA A 37 -1.97 2.85 -5.33
C ALA A 37 -0.52 2.36 -5.17
N GLN A 38 0.30 2.52 -6.22
CA GLN A 38 1.72 2.17 -6.21
C GLN A 38 2.49 2.97 -5.14
N HIS A 39 2.17 4.25 -5.02
CA HIS A 39 2.75 5.08 -3.99
C HIS A 39 2.30 4.60 -2.62
N LEU A 40 0.99 4.55 -2.36
CA LEU A 40 0.42 4.19 -1.06
C LEU A 40 0.97 2.85 -0.53
N PHE A 41 1.03 1.82 -1.37
CA PHE A 41 1.37 0.47 -0.92
C PHE A 41 2.87 0.14 -0.93
N PHE A 42 3.69 0.90 -1.68
CA PHE A 42 5.11 0.54 -1.85
C PHE A 42 6.10 1.70 -1.74
N LYS A 43 5.71 2.94 -2.05
CA LYS A 43 6.64 4.09 -2.08
C LYS A 43 6.45 5.09 -0.95
N CYS A 44 5.26 5.13 -0.36
CA CYS A 44 4.94 5.98 0.79
C CYS A 44 5.95 5.68 1.90
N PRO A 45 6.54 6.71 2.56
CA PRO A 45 7.48 6.50 3.65
C PRO A 45 6.99 5.50 4.69
N LEU A 46 5.70 5.58 5.05
CA LEU A 46 5.09 4.62 5.97
C LEU A 46 5.13 3.19 5.43
N ALA A 47 4.71 2.98 4.17
CA ALA A 47 4.73 1.66 3.55
C ALA A 47 6.15 1.08 3.48
N LYS A 48 7.13 1.90 3.08
CA LYS A 48 8.54 1.52 3.03
C LYS A 48 9.03 1.00 4.38
N THR A 49 8.70 1.71 5.45
CA THR A 49 9.14 1.33 6.79
C THR A 49 8.52 0.02 7.23
N VAL A 50 7.21 -0.19 7.00
CA VAL A 50 6.54 -1.44 7.40
C VAL A 50 7.03 -2.63 6.58
N TRP A 51 7.27 -2.46 5.27
CA TRP A 51 7.87 -3.50 4.44
C TRP A 51 9.28 -3.87 4.92
N PHE A 52 10.11 -2.87 5.24
CA PHE A 52 11.47 -3.10 5.71
C PHE A 52 11.53 -3.68 7.13
N ALA A 53 10.59 -3.33 8.01
CA ALA A 53 10.49 -3.87 9.36
C ALA A 53 9.84 -5.27 9.41
N SER A 54 9.29 -5.76 8.31
CA SER A 54 8.71 -7.11 8.23
C SER A 54 9.78 -8.21 8.26
N ARG A 55 9.35 -9.47 8.47
CA ARG A 55 10.19 -10.67 8.40
C ARG A 55 10.98 -10.78 7.08
N TRP A 56 10.47 -10.21 5.98
CA TRP A 56 11.10 -10.26 4.66
C TRP A 56 12.00 -9.06 4.34
N ALA A 57 12.07 -8.05 5.23
CA ALA A 57 12.93 -6.87 5.12
C ALA A 57 12.95 -6.21 3.72
N LEU A 58 11.76 -6.10 3.10
CA LEU A 58 11.66 -5.74 1.69
C LEU A 58 11.94 -4.24 1.45
N ARG A 59 12.78 -3.97 0.46
CA ARG A 59 13.00 -2.64 -0.12
C ARG A 59 11.93 -2.32 -1.16
N SER A 60 10.70 -2.06 -0.67
CA SER A 60 9.53 -1.81 -1.51
C SER A 60 9.69 -0.62 -2.47
N ASP A 61 10.58 0.32 -2.13
CA ASP A 61 10.95 1.45 -2.98
C ASP A 61 11.73 1.07 -4.24
N SER A 62 12.26 -0.14 -4.32
CA SER A 62 12.90 -0.68 -5.52
C SER A 62 11.93 -1.36 -6.48
N LEU A 63 10.75 -1.78 -6.01
CA LEU A 63 9.75 -2.51 -6.81
C LEU A 63 9.01 -1.58 -7.78
N ARG A 64 8.96 -1.89 -9.07
CA ARG A 64 8.26 -1.06 -10.06
C ARG A 64 7.01 -1.79 -10.53
N PHE A 65 5.90 -1.06 -10.56
CA PHE A 65 4.61 -1.60 -10.98
C PHE A 65 3.97 -0.60 -11.92
N ASP A 66 3.56 -1.06 -13.10
CA ASP A 66 2.92 -0.20 -14.11
C ASP A 66 1.41 -0.10 -13.88
N SER A 67 0.83 -1.04 -13.14
CA SER A 67 -0.60 -1.07 -12.85
C SER A 67 -0.92 -1.69 -11.48
N PRO A 68 -2.11 -1.41 -10.91
CA PRO A 68 -2.56 -2.09 -9.71
C PRO A 68 -2.67 -3.60 -9.85
N ARG A 69 -2.94 -4.09 -11.07
CA ARG A 69 -2.93 -5.53 -11.36
C ARG A 69 -1.55 -6.14 -11.11
N ASN A 70 -0.48 -5.53 -11.62
CA ASN A 70 0.86 -6.10 -11.45
C ASN A 70 1.33 -6.09 -10.00
N MET A 71 0.87 -5.12 -9.20
CA MET A 71 1.08 -5.15 -7.74
C MET A 71 0.45 -6.37 -7.09
N MET A 72 -0.78 -6.71 -7.49
CA MET A 72 -1.50 -7.87 -6.97
C MET A 72 -0.89 -9.18 -7.45
N GLU A 73 -0.49 -9.26 -8.71
CA GLU A 73 0.23 -10.42 -9.25
C GLU A 73 1.52 -10.68 -8.49
N TRP A 74 2.31 -9.62 -8.23
CA TRP A 74 3.53 -9.75 -7.41
C TRP A 74 3.22 -10.16 -5.97
N LEU A 75 2.18 -9.61 -5.34
CA LEU A 75 1.82 -9.97 -3.97
C LEU A 75 1.39 -11.45 -3.86
N LEU A 76 0.68 -11.96 -4.86
CA LEU A 76 0.16 -13.32 -4.90
C LEU A 76 1.15 -14.32 -5.51
N SER A 77 2.25 -13.88 -6.10
CA SER A 77 3.27 -14.73 -6.72
C SER A 77 4.64 -14.03 -6.70
N PRO A 78 5.22 -13.79 -5.52
CA PRO A 78 6.51 -13.11 -5.42
C PRO A 78 7.67 -14.04 -5.79
N ASP A 79 8.54 -13.58 -6.69
CA ASP A 79 9.67 -14.38 -7.20
C ASP A 79 10.63 -14.86 -6.10
N PHE A 80 10.81 -14.07 -5.04
CA PHE A 80 11.73 -14.38 -3.95
C PHE A 80 11.22 -15.49 -3.00
N LEU A 81 9.96 -15.92 -3.13
CA LEU A 81 9.40 -17.06 -2.40
C LEU A 81 9.20 -18.29 -3.30
N GLN A 82 9.72 -18.28 -4.53
CA GLN A 82 9.69 -19.48 -5.37
C GLN A 82 10.51 -20.59 -4.68
N GLY A 83 9.84 -21.71 -4.38
CA GLY A 83 10.47 -22.87 -3.74
C GLY A 83 10.55 -22.82 -2.20
N THR A 84 9.93 -21.84 -1.54
CA THR A 84 9.73 -21.88 -0.08
C THR A 84 8.55 -22.80 0.28
N ASP A 85 8.41 -23.12 1.57
CA ASP A 85 7.25 -23.87 2.06
C ASP A 85 5.93 -23.08 1.80
N GLU A 86 4.83 -23.81 1.64
CA GLU A 86 3.48 -23.25 1.48
C GLU A 86 3.10 -22.36 2.66
N ASP A 87 3.58 -22.68 3.86
CA ASP A 87 3.34 -21.89 5.07
C ASP A 87 4.00 -20.50 5.01
N ASP A 88 5.26 -20.42 4.56
CA ASP A 88 6.00 -19.16 4.39
C ASP A 88 5.34 -18.27 3.33
N PHE A 89 4.94 -18.87 2.21
CA PHE A 89 4.19 -18.17 1.16
C PHE A 89 2.84 -17.66 1.69
N GLY A 90 2.11 -18.51 2.41
CA GLY A 90 0.83 -18.15 3.01
C GLY A 90 0.97 -17.01 4.02
N GLU A 91 2.02 -17.01 4.84
CA GLU A 91 2.31 -15.94 5.80
C GLU A 91 2.59 -14.61 5.09
N PHE A 92 3.39 -14.64 4.02
CA PHE A 92 3.69 -13.45 3.22
C PHE A 92 2.44 -12.82 2.62
N VAL A 93 1.61 -13.64 1.96
CA VAL A 93 0.39 -13.17 1.33
C VAL A 93 -0.56 -12.57 2.38
N ARG A 94 -0.74 -13.24 3.53
CA ARG A 94 -1.55 -12.71 4.63
C ARG A 94 -1.01 -11.38 5.12
N PHE A 95 0.29 -11.28 5.37
CA PHE A 95 0.94 -10.04 5.81
C PHE A 95 0.67 -8.89 4.82
N GLY A 96 0.93 -9.09 3.53
CA GLY A 96 0.75 -8.03 2.53
C GLY A 96 -0.72 -7.62 2.36
N ILE A 97 -1.67 -8.56 2.49
CA ILE A 97 -3.10 -8.26 2.52
C ILE A 97 -3.44 -7.35 3.71
N TYR A 98 -3.00 -7.70 4.91
CA TYR A 98 -3.24 -6.88 6.11
C TYR A 98 -2.58 -5.51 5.99
N LEU A 99 -1.36 -5.46 5.47
CA LEU A 99 -0.64 -4.21 5.26
C LEU A 99 -1.39 -3.29 4.29
N PHE A 100 -1.88 -3.81 3.16
CA PHE A 100 -2.63 -3.00 2.21
C PHE A 100 -3.94 -2.47 2.80
N ASP A 101 -4.68 -3.30 3.54
CA ASP A 101 -5.92 -2.88 4.21
C ASP A 101 -5.63 -1.79 5.27
N ALA A 102 -4.55 -1.95 6.05
CA ALA A 102 -4.13 -0.99 7.05
C ALA A 102 -3.69 0.35 6.44
N LEU A 103 -2.85 0.33 5.40
CA LEU A 103 -2.39 1.53 4.70
C LEU A 103 -3.55 2.28 4.04
N TRP A 104 -4.47 1.55 3.40
CA TRP A 104 -5.68 2.14 2.83
C TRP A 104 -6.56 2.79 3.89
N THR A 105 -6.77 2.10 5.01
CA THR A 105 -7.55 2.64 6.13
C THR A 105 -6.90 3.89 6.72
N ALA A 106 -5.57 3.87 6.91
CA ALA A 106 -4.82 5.03 7.38
C ALA A 106 -4.94 6.21 6.42
N ARG A 107 -4.79 5.98 5.11
CA ARG A 107 -4.95 7.00 4.07
C ARG A 107 -6.34 7.61 4.07
N ASN A 108 -7.38 6.80 4.19
CA ASN A 108 -8.76 7.32 4.20
C ASN A 108 -9.06 8.14 5.45
N ARG A 109 -8.59 7.71 6.62
CA ARG A 109 -8.70 8.51 7.85
C ARG A 109 -7.96 9.84 7.69
N ALA A 110 -6.75 9.83 7.15
CA ALA A 110 -6.00 11.07 6.90
C ALA A 110 -6.72 12.00 5.90
N PHE A 111 -7.35 11.43 4.87
CA PHE A 111 -8.10 12.19 3.88
C PHE A 111 -9.40 12.79 4.41
N HIS A 112 -10.17 12.04 5.22
CA HIS A 112 -11.47 12.47 5.72
C HIS A 112 -11.41 13.25 7.04
N ASP A 113 -10.53 12.83 7.95
CA ASP A 113 -10.47 13.34 9.32
C ASP A 113 -9.33 14.36 9.50
N HIS A 114 -8.54 14.62 8.44
CA HIS A 114 -7.31 15.43 8.47
C HIS A 114 -6.27 14.96 9.51
N ILE A 115 -6.36 13.70 9.94
CA ILE A 115 -5.44 13.09 10.89
C ILE A 115 -4.24 12.57 10.10
N SER A 116 -3.15 13.34 10.03
CA SER A 116 -1.85 12.80 9.62
C SER A 116 -1.46 11.70 10.62
N PRO A 117 -1.03 10.50 10.18
CA PRO A 117 -0.66 9.43 11.09
C PRO A 117 0.67 9.76 11.79
N THR A 118 0.59 10.59 12.83
CA THR A 118 1.65 10.87 13.80
C THR A 118 1.90 9.68 14.72
N TRP A 119 1.00 8.69 14.74
CA TRP A 119 1.00 7.54 15.66
C TRP A 119 2.07 6.47 15.39
N LEU A 120 2.86 6.57 14.31
CA LEU A 120 3.88 5.57 13.93
C LEU A 120 5.32 6.01 14.24
N TRP A 121 5.51 7.22 14.77
CA TRP A 121 6.85 7.75 15.12
C TRP A 121 7.47 7.31 16.47
N PRO A 122 6.77 6.76 17.49
CA PRO A 122 7.46 6.41 18.74
C PRO A 122 8.07 5.01 18.80
N TRP A 123 7.78 4.12 17.84
CA TRP A 123 8.17 2.70 17.92
C TRP A 123 8.76 2.13 16.62
N LEU A 124 9.34 3.00 15.79
CA LEU A 124 10.24 2.70 14.68
C LEU A 124 11.54 3.47 14.88
#